data_AF-A0A3C1YQM0-F1
#
_entry.id   AF-A0A3C1YQM0-F1
#
_cell.length_a   1.000
_cell.length_b   1.000
_cell.length_c   1.000
_cell.angle_alpha   90.00
_cell.angle_beta   90.00
_cell.angle_gamma   90.00
#
_symmetry.space_group_name_H-M   'P 1'
#
loop_
_entity.id
_entity.type
_entity.pdbx_description
1 polymer ?
#
loop_
_entity_poly.entity_id
_entity_poly.type
_entity_poly.pdbx_seq_one_letter_code
_entity_poly.pdbx_strand_id
1 'polypeptide(L)'
;MLLLLLLSTLFCSAGDYDSLITFLPKQKYVSTFTANGNEHRISYNKLMNRNSLIGSMGGIFPMVNIRYKELDAQLSIASSIYTFLNSAGIRFQVVNVDFFVDVVADIKLSSETTARMGWGHTSQHLADDAFESLGFTKSINYARDFYQLFLIHQIPLIKGFVYGGTYYNYSFLIDKRTDGEFLFEVGGEFLNIPVHGPINFYSAVDIKLRSELAYGSSQSYQTGIKVQNESLSAMRIAYTYRTGIEERGQFYNQRNTYQTIGMFFDF
;
A
#
# COMPACT_ATOMS: atom_id res chain seq x y z
N MET A 1 2.30 22.76 -9.15
CA MET A 1 1.99 24.03 -9.86
C MET A 1 1.11 23.80 -11.09
N LEU A 2 1.40 22.83 -11.96
CA LEU A 2 0.58 22.52 -13.15
C LEU A 2 -0.87 22.10 -12.82
N LEU A 3 -1.07 21.28 -11.76
CA LEU A 3 -2.40 20.86 -11.30
C LEU A 3 -3.24 22.04 -10.78
N LEU A 4 -2.60 22.99 -10.08
CA LEU A 4 -3.23 24.23 -9.59
C LEU A 4 -3.61 25.17 -10.75
N LEU A 5 -2.79 25.21 -11.81
CA LEU A 5 -3.07 25.96 -13.04
C LEU A 5 -4.20 25.32 -13.87
N LEU A 6 -4.27 23.99 -13.94
CA LEU A 6 -5.39 23.28 -14.57
C LEU A 6 -6.70 23.52 -13.79
N LEU A 7 -6.64 23.46 -12.46
CA LEU A 7 -7.77 23.78 -11.59
C LEU A 7 -8.26 25.22 -11.79
N SER A 8 -7.36 26.21 -11.86
CA SER A 8 -7.79 27.62 -12.00
C SER A 8 -8.48 27.92 -13.34
N THR A 9 -8.12 27.23 -14.43
CA THR A 9 -8.79 27.39 -15.73
C THR A 9 -10.19 26.78 -15.78
N LEU A 10 -10.49 25.79 -14.93
CA LEU A 10 -11.81 25.14 -14.89
C LEU A 10 -12.88 25.98 -14.16
N PHE A 11 -12.49 27.00 -13.38
CA PHE A 11 -13.41 27.83 -12.58
C PHE A 11 -13.93 29.09 -13.30
N CYS A 12 -13.55 29.35 -14.56
CA CYS A 12 -14.00 30.56 -15.29
C CYS A 12 -15.27 30.37 -16.15
N SER A 13 -15.92 29.21 -16.11
CA SER A 13 -17.19 28.98 -16.83
C SER A 13 -18.36 29.04 -15.85
N ALA A 14 -18.99 30.21 -15.73
CA ALA A 14 -20.18 30.46 -14.94
C ALA A 14 -21.45 29.91 -15.62
N GLY A 15 -21.55 28.59 -15.72
CA GLY A 15 -22.81 27.89 -16.01
C GLY A 15 -23.22 27.06 -14.79
N ASP A 16 -24.52 27.01 -14.50
CA ASP A 16 -25.19 26.25 -13.43
C ASP A 16 -24.87 24.74 -13.47
N TYR A 17 -23.64 24.37 -13.13
CA TYR A 17 -23.23 23.00 -12.89
C TYR A 17 -22.98 22.86 -11.40
N ASP A 18 -23.69 21.93 -10.76
CA ASP A 18 -23.49 21.49 -9.38
C ASP A 18 -22.08 20.91 -9.21
N SER A 19 -21.07 21.76 -9.16
CA SER A 19 -19.72 21.37 -8.78
C SER A 19 -19.75 21.03 -7.30
N LEU A 20 -19.73 19.73 -6.98
CA LEU A 20 -19.73 19.27 -5.60
C LEU A 20 -18.29 18.99 -5.19
N ILE A 21 -17.71 19.91 -4.42
CA ILE A 21 -16.47 19.69 -3.67
C ILE A 21 -16.86 19.21 -2.28
N THR A 22 -16.44 18.00 -1.92
CA THR A 22 -16.67 17.43 -0.58
C THR A 22 -15.34 17.28 0.15
N PHE A 23 -15.18 17.97 1.28
CA PHE A 23 -14.01 17.81 2.14
C PHE A 23 -14.17 16.62 3.09
N LEU A 24 -13.07 15.92 3.36
CA LEU A 24 -12.99 14.76 4.25
C LEU A 24 -14.09 13.70 3.98
N PRO A 25 -14.21 13.21 2.74
CA PRO A 25 -15.24 12.24 2.39
C PRO A 25 -15.00 10.92 3.14
N LYS A 26 -16.09 10.26 3.53
CA LYS A 26 -16.03 9.01 4.32
C LYS A 26 -15.55 7.79 3.54
N GLN A 27 -15.64 7.82 2.21
CA GLN A 27 -15.37 6.66 1.35
C GLN A 27 -14.17 6.92 0.44
N LYS A 28 -13.32 5.90 0.29
CA LYS A 28 -12.20 5.88 -0.66
C LYS A 28 -12.67 5.41 -2.03
N TYR A 29 -12.09 5.92 -3.11
CA TYR A 29 -12.40 5.44 -4.47
C TYR A 29 -11.70 4.13 -4.80
N VAL A 30 -10.52 3.91 -4.24
CA VAL A 30 -9.74 2.69 -4.41
C VAL A 30 -9.55 2.05 -3.04
N SER A 31 -9.94 0.78 -2.95
CA SER A 31 -9.70 -0.07 -1.78
C SER A 31 -8.20 -0.37 -1.61
N THR A 32 -7.81 -0.78 -0.40
CA THR A 32 -6.44 -1.20 -0.13
C THR A 32 -6.06 -2.41 -0.99
N PHE A 33 -4.84 -2.45 -1.53
CA PHE A 33 -4.35 -3.62 -2.28
C PHE A 33 -4.11 -4.77 -1.32
N THR A 34 -5.07 -5.68 -1.20
CA THR A 34 -5.24 -6.59 -0.06
C THR A 34 -3.99 -7.39 0.32
N ALA A 35 -3.29 -7.96 -0.67
CA ALA A 35 -2.08 -8.75 -0.42
C ALA A 35 -0.78 -7.94 -0.39
N ASN A 36 -0.78 -6.65 -0.79
CA ASN A 36 0.41 -5.80 -0.76
C ASN A 36 0.84 -5.55 0.69
N GLY A 37 2.09 -5.91 1.00
CA GLY A 37 2.66 -5.83 2.34
C GLY A 37 3.01 -4.44 2.85
N ASN A 38 3.09 -3.47 1.96
CA ASN A 38 3.43 -2.07 2.24
C ASN A 38 2.25 -1.11 2.00
N GLU A 39 1.05 -1.66 1.76
CA GLU A 39 -0.18 -0.88 1.59
C GLU A 39 -0.62 -0.18 2.89
N HIS A 40 -0.83 1.13 2.83
CA HIS A 40 -1.14 1.98 3.99
C HIS A 40 -2.36 1.51 4.80
N ARG A 41 -2.09 0.82 5.91
CA ARG A 41 -3.12 0.27 6.80
C ARG A 41 -2.60 -0.03 8.19
N ILE A 42 -3.50 -0.35 9.11
CA ILE A 42 -3.15 -0.95 10.39
C ILE A 42 -3.15 -2.46 10.26
N SER A 43 -2.07 -3.11 10.71
CA SER A 43 -1.99 -4.57 10.72
C SER A 43 -1.08 -5.11 11.81
N TYR A 44 -1.34 -6.36 12.19
CA TYR A 44 -0.55 -7.14 13.13
C TYR A 44 -0.43 -8.57 12.59
N ASN A 45 0.78 -9.04 12.36
CA ASN A 45 1.05 -10.31 11.70
C ASN A 45 2.04 -11.14 12.50
N LYS A 46 1.65 -12.36 12.91
CA LYS A 46 2.54 -13.32 13.56
C LYS A 46 3.21 -14.20 12.51
N LEU A 47 4.55 -14.25 12.50
CA LEU A 47 5.25 -15.25 11.71
C LEU A 47 5.03 -16.64 12.31
N MET A 48 4.67 -17.62 11.47
CA MET A 48 4.33 -18.97 11.95
C MET A 48 5.55 -19.80 12.37
N ASN A 49 6.70 -19.56 11.74
CA ASN A 49 7.93 -20.33 11.94
C ASN A 49 8.97 -19.62 12.82
N ARG A 50 8.65 -18.42 13.32
CA ARG A 50 9.57 -17.59 14.10
C ARG A 50 8.81 -16.91 15.21
N ASN A 51 9.48 -16.63 16.31
CA ASN A 51 8.92 -15.76 17.32
C ASN A 51 9.08 -14.28 16.92
N SER A 52 8.52 -13.90 15.77
CA SER A 52 8.63 -12.54 15.23
C SER A 52 7.25 -12.03 14.82
N LEU A 53 7.11 -10.71 14.76
CA LEU A 53 5.87 -10.02 14.40
C LEU A 53 6.16 -8.98 13.32
N ILE A 54 5.20 -8.75 12.44
CA ILE A 54 5.20 -7.62 11.50
C ILE A 54 4.00 -6.74 11.83
N GLY A 55 4.26 -5.49 12.20
CA GLY A 55 3.24 -4.49 12.47
C GLY A 55 3.21 -3.42 11.38
N SER A 56 2.03 -2.87 11.14
CA SER A 56 1.88 -1.62 10.40
C SER A 56 0.91 -0.70 11.11
N MET A 57 1.18 0.61 11.07
CA MET A 57 0.30 1.63 11.62
C MET A 57 0.20 2.79 10.63
N GLY A 58 -1.02 3.21 10.32
CA GLY A 58 -1.28 4.27 9.35
C GLY A 58 -2.51 4.00 8.51
N GLY A 59 -2.66 4.74 7.41
CA GLY A 59 -3.81 4.63 6.52
C GLY A 59 -3.77 5.63 5.38
N ILE A 60 -4.79 5.55 4.53
CA ILE A 60 -5.08 6.52 3.47
C ILE A 60 -6.27 7.37 3.92
N PHE A 61 -6.10 8.69 3.93
CA PHE A 61 -7.08 9.65 4.38
C PHE A 61 -7.56 10.48 3.19
N PRO A 62 -8.80 10.25 2.69
CA PRO A 62 -9.40 11.11 1.70
C PRO A 62 -9.55 12.53 2.20
N MET A 63 -8.99 13.48 1.46
CA MET A 63 -9.01 14.89 1.82
C MET A 63 -10.12 15.62 1.09
N VAL A 64 -10.29 15.36 -0.21
CA VAL A 64 -11.23 16.08 -1.07
C VAL A 64 -11.78 15.15 -2.15
N ASN A 65 -13.10 15.15 -2.35
CA ASN A 65 -13.74 14.67 -3.58
C ASN A 65 -14.11 15.86 -4.45
N ILE A 66 -13.89 15.74 -5.75
CA ILE A 66 -14.21 16.73 -6.77
C ILE A 66 -15.10 16.05 -7.81
N ARG A 67 -16.33 16.55 -7.95
CA ARG A 67 -17.25 16.14 -9.02
C ARG A 67 -17.57 17.34 -9.90
N TYR A 68 -17.20 17.25 -11.17
CA TYR A 68 -17.45 18.30 -12.15
C TYR A 68 -17.65 17.70 -13.55
N LYS A 69 -18.86 17.80 -14.09
CA LYS A 69 -19.25 17.16 -15.36
C LYS A 69 -18.92 15.66 -15.32
N GLU A 70 -18.04 15.19 -16.21
CA GLU A 70 -17.61 13.79 -16.31
C GLU A 70 -16.44 13.45 -15.37
N LEU A 71 -15.84 14.45 -14.71
CA LEU A 71 -14.75 14.24 -13.76
C LEU A 71 -15.32 13.84 -12.38
N ASP A 72 -14.95 12.64 -11.92
CA ASP A 72 -15.15 12.17 -10.53
C ASP A 72 -13.77 11.78 -9.96
N ALA A 73 -13.19 12.66 -9.13
CA ALA A 73 -11.84 12.51 -8.62
C ALA A 73 -11.76 12.66 -7.09
N GLN A 74 -10.79 11.99 -6.48
CA GLN A 74 -10.51 12.05 -5.05
C GLN A 74 -9.02 12.29 -4.80
N LEU A 75 -8.69 13.28 -3.97
CA LEU A 75 -7.35 13.54 -3.47
C LEU A 75 -7.23 13.01 -2.04
N SER A 76 -6.20 12.23 -1.77
CA SER A 76 -5.92 11.64 -0.45
C SER A 76 -4.47 11.83 -0.03
N ILE A 77 -4.24 11.84 1.28
CA ILE A 77 -2.90 11.77 1.87
C ILE A 77 -2.80 10.42 2.57
N ALA A 78 -1.68 9.72 2.42
CA ALA A 78 -1.43 8.48 3.11
C ALA A 78 -0.12 8.55 3.90
N SER A 79 -0.09 7.89 5.04
CA SER A 79 1.14 7.71 5.80
C SER A 79 1.08 6.40 6.56
N SER A 80 2.20 5.69 6.63
CA SER A 80 2.32 4.47 7.43
C SER A 80 3.73 4.23 7.91
N ILE A 81 3.81 3.50 9.01
CA ILE A 81 5.04 2.95 9.55
C ILE A 81 4.92 1.43 9.53
N TYR A 82 5.96 0.74 9.07
CA TYR A 82 6.08 -0.71 9.12
C TYR A 82 7.21 -1.12 10.03
N THR A 83 6.96 -2.09 10.89
CA THR A 83 7.95 -2.59 11.84
C THR A 83 8.02 -4.10 11.81
N PHE A 84 9.25 -4.63 11.83
CA PHE A 84 9.51 -6.02 12.15
C PHE A 84 9.97 -6.08 13.59
N LEU A 85 9.36 -6.94 14.38
CA LEU A 85 9.70 -7.19 15.78
C LEU A 85 10.25 -8.61 15.88
N ASN A 86 11.42 -8.78 16.48
CA ASN A 86 11.96 -10.08 16.81
C ASN A 86 11.85 -10.32 18.32
N SER A 87 11.21 -11.41 18.72
CA SER A 87 11.10 -11.80 20.12
C SER A 87 12.09 -12.93 20.42
N ALA A 88 13.11 -12.61 21.21
CA ALA A 88 14.11 -13.54 21.71
C ALA A 88 13.92 -13.71 23.22
N GLY A 89 13.12 -14.71 23.61
CA GLY A 89 12.77 -14.94 25.02
C GLY A 89 11.91 -13.81 25.59
N ILE A 90 12.40 -13.13 26.63
CA ILE A 90 11.68 -12.04 27.32
C ILE A 90 11.86 -10.66 26.68
N ARG A 91 12.68 -10.54 25.62
CA ARG A 91 12.95 -9.26 24.95
C ARG A 91 12.20 -9.20 23.62
N PHE A 92 11.51 -8.08 23.38
CA PHE A 92 11.00 -7.70 22.07
C PHE A 92 11.92 -6.63 21.50
N GLN A 93 12.63 -6.99 20.45
CA GLN A 93 13.49 -6.09 19.72
C GLN A 93 12.75 -5.58 18.49
N VAL A 94 12.63 -4.27 18.34
CA VAL A 94 12.28 -3.65 17.06
C VAL A 94 13.48 -3.82 16.15
N VAL A 95 13.30 -4.39 14.96
CA VAL A 95 14.38 -4.62 14.00
C VAL A 95 14.48 -3.46 13.02
N ASN A 96 13.35 -3.05 12.46
CA ASN A 96 13.29 -1.94 11.51
C ASN A 96 12.06 -1.07 11.76
N VAL A 97 12.15 0.16 11.26
CA VAL A 97 11.08 1.15 11.21
C VAL A 97 11.13 1.78 9.82
N ASP A 98 10.17 1.41 8.98
CA ASP A 98 10.08 1.88 7.60
C ASP A 98 8.92 2.87 7.47
N PHE A 99 9.22 4.10 7.07
CA PHE A 99 8.26 5.19 6.92
C PHE A 99 7.82 5.32 5.47
N PHE A 100 6.52 5.57 5.27
CA PHE A 100 5.90 5.81 3.97
C PHE A 100 4.98 7.02 4.09
N VAL A 101 5.05 7.93 3.12
CA VAL A 101 4.18 9.12 3.03
C VAL A 101 3.86 9.39 1.56
N ASP A 102 2.58 9.40 1.22
CA ASP A 102 2.11 9.54 -0.16
C ASP A 102 1.03 10.62 -0.27
N VAL A 103 0.98 11.28 -1.42
CA VAL A 103 -0.17 12.06 -1.88
C VAL A 103 -0.68 11.41 -3.15
N VAL A 104 -1.95 10.99 -3.14
CA VAL A 104 -2.56 10.22 -4.24
C VAL A 104 -3.83 10.89 -4.73
N ALA A 105 -4.01 10.86 -6.05
CA ALA A 105 -5.21 11.26 -6.76
C ALA A 105 -5.82 10.04 -7.46
N ASP A 106 -7.06 9.73 -7.11
CA ASP A 106 -7.87 8.67 -7.72
C ASP A 106 -8.87 9.32 -8.68
N ILE A 107 -8.89 8.91 -9.94
CA ILE A 107 -9.78 9.43 -10.99
C ILE A 107 -10.61 8.26 -11.52
N LYS A 108 -11.94 8.32 -11.40
CA LYS A 108 -12.80 7.32 -12.02
C LYS A 108 -12.83 7.54 -13.53
N LEU A 109 -12.45 6.51 -14.27
CA LEU A 109 -12.52 6.48 -15.73
C LEU A 109 -13.84 5.89 -16.23
N SER A 110 -14.46 5.04 -15.41
CA SER A 110 -15.78 4.43 -15.63
C SER A 110 -16.37 4.00 -14.26
N SER A 111 -17.53 3.33 -14.27
CA SER A 111 -18.11 2.73 -13.06
C SER A 111 -17.24 1.62 -12.46
N GLU A 112 -16.41 0.95 -13.27
CA GLU A 112 -15.58 -0.19 -12.83
C GLU A 112 -14.09 0.14 -12.80
N THR A 113 -13.65 1.21 -13.44
CA THR A 113 -12.23 1.51 -13.62
C THR A 113 -11.83 2.82 -12.97
N THR A 114 -10.79 2.76 -12.14
CA THR A 114 -10.17 3.93 -11.50
C THR A 114 -8.69 3.97 -11.82
N ALA A 115 -8.19 5.14 -12.22
CA ALA A 115 -6.76 5.41 -12.29
C ALA A 115 -6.31 6.06 -10.98
N ARG A 116 -5.25 5.54 -10.37
CA ARG A 116 -4.58 6.14 -9.21
C ARG A 116 -3.23 6.66 -9.67
N MET A 117 -2.94 7.92 -9.36
CA MET A 117 -1.63 8.51 -9.58
C MET A 117 -1.19 9.28 -8.34
N GLY A 118 0.11 9.44 -8.14
CA GLY A 118 0.59 10.15 -6.96
C GLY A 118 2.08 10.33 -6.93
N TRP A 119 2.55 10.89 -5.83
CA TRP A 119 3.95 10.92 -5.47
C TRP A 119 4.10 10.61 -3.99
N GLY A 120 5.26 10.12 -3.61
CA GLY A 120 5.51 9.77 -2.22
C GLY A 120 6.98 9.70 -1.89
N HIS A 121 7.22 9.46 -0.61
CA HIS A 121 8.54 9.28 -0.02
C HIS A 121 8.53 8.04 0.88
N THR A 122 9.58 7.24 0.79
CA THR A 122 9.87 6.19 1.77
C THR A 122 11.26 6.39 2.37
N SER A 123 11.38 6.15 3.67
CA SER A 123 12.67 6.15 4.38
C SER A 123 12.72 4.97 5.34
N GLN A 124 13.77 4.17 5.26
CA GLN A 124 13.77 2.82 5.83
C GLN A 124 14.97 2.67 6.76
N HIS A 125 14.73 2.38 8.04
CA HIS A 125 15.74 2.46 9.08
C HIS A 125 15.80 1.17 9.91
N LEU A 126 17.00 0.82 10.36
CA LEU A 126 17.15 -0.10 11.49
C LEU A 126 16.80 0.64 12.78
N ALA A 127 16.22 -0.06 13.74
CA ALA A 127 16.14 0.45 15.10
C ALA A 127 17.51 0.33 15.79
N ASP A 128 17.78 1.20 16.77
CA ASP A 128 19.09 1.33 17.42
C ASP A 128 19.61 -0.01 17.96
N ASP A 129 18.81 -0.74 18.74
CA ASP A 129 19.20 -2.03 19.30
C ASP A 129 19.48 -3.08 18.22
N ALA A 130 18.80 -2.99 17.07
CA ALA A 130 18.94 -3.96 15.98
C ALA A 130 20.29 -3.83 15.28
N PHE A 131 20.86 -2.63 15.28
CA PHE A 131 22.19 -2.38 14.72
C PHE A 131 23.25 -3.21 15.44
N GLU A 132 23.25 -3.15 16.78
CA GLU A 132 24.16 -3.92 17.62
C GLU A 132 23.88 -5.42 17.55
N SER A 133 22.60 -5.83 17.66
CA SER A 133 22.26 -7.25 17.73
C SER A 133 22.48 -8.02 16.43
N LEU A 134 22.35 -7.36 15.28
CA LEU A 134 22.59 -7.96 13.96
C LEU A 134 24.08 -7.89 13.57
N GLY A 135 24.92 -7.24 14.38
CA GLY A 135 26.34 -7.07 14.10
C GLY A 135 26.61 -6.16 12.91
N PHE A 136 25.69 -5.24 12.60
CA PHE A 136 25.92 -4.26 11.55
C PHE A 136 26.90 -3.19 12.04
N THR A 137 27.82 -2.79 11.17
CA THR A 137 28.78 -1.71 11.43
C THR A 137 28.41 -0.41 10.73
N LYS A 138 27.43 -0.47 9.81
CA LYS A 138 26.87 0.67 9.09
C LYS A 138 25.43 0.37 8.65
N SER A 139 24.56 1.36 8.69
CA SER A 139 23.19 1.28 8.18
C SER A 139 23.19 1.67 6.70
N ILE A 140 22.31 1.03 5.93
CA ILE A 140 22.13 1.38 4.53
C ILE A 140 21.25 2.62 4.50
N ASN A 141 21.66 3.68 3.81
CA ASN A 141 20.73 4.78 3.56
C ASN A 141 19.77 4.36 2.44
N TYR A 142 18.62 3.80 2.83
CA TYR A 142 17.58 3.34 1.91
C TYR A 142 16.39 4.28 1.94
N ALA A 143 16.26 5.11 0.91
CA ALA A 143 15.18 6.07 0.78
C ALA A 143 14.79 6.27 -0.69
N ARG A 144 13.51 6.52 -0.94
CA ARG A 144 12.95 6.69 -2.29
C ARG A 144 12.00 7.88 -2.31
N ASP A 145 12.16 8.76 -3.28
CA ASP A 145 11.10 9.63 -3.75
C ASP A 145 10.61 9.12 -5.11
N PHE A 146 9.30 9.04 -5.28
CA PHE A 146 8.73 8.37 -6.44
C PHE A 146 7.45 9.04 -6.95
N TYR A 147 7.16 8.81 -8.23
CA TYR A 147 5.82 8.90 -8.78
C TYR A 147 5.20 7.51 -8.85
N GLN A 148 3.87 7.43 -8.70
CA GLN A 148 3.12 6.19 -8.86
C GLN A 148 1.99 6.37 -9.88
N LEU A 149 1.69 5.30 -10.63
CA LEU A 149 0.56 5.22 -11.54
C LEU A 149 0.01 3.79 -11.54
N PHE A 150 -1.28 3.65 -11.29
CA PHE A 150 -2.01 2.39 -11.23
C PHE A 150 -3.34 2.48 -11.97
N LEU A 151 -3.73 1.38 -12.58
CA LEU A 151 -5.09 1.13 -13.04
C LEU A 151 -5.71 0.05 -12.16
N ILE A 152 -6.92 0.29 -11.70
CA ILE A 152 -7.70 -0.62 -10.87
C ILE A 152 -9.01 -0.88 -11.60
N HIS A 153 -9.36 -2.16 -11.78
CA HIS A 153 -10.56 -2.57 -12.48
C HIS A 153 -11.36 -3.57 -11.66
N GLN A 154 -12.62 -3.23 -11.37
CA GLN A 154 -13.58 -4.08 -10.69
C GLN A 154 -14.08 -5.15 -11.66
N ILE A 155 -14.05 -6.41 -11.24
CA ILE A 155 -14.49 -7.55 -12.05
C ILE A 155 -15.61 -8.29 -11.30
N PRO A 156 -16.89 -8.07 -11.67
CA PRO A 156 -18.03 -8.71 -11.00
C PRO A 156 -17.96 -10.24 -10.98
N LEU A 157 -17.43 -10.86 -12.05
CA LEU A 157 -17.34 -12.32 -12.20
C LEU A 157 -16.51 -12.97 -11.08
N ILE A 158 -15.42 -12.34 -10.67
CA ILE A 158 -14.55 -12.84 -9.59
C ILE A 158 -14.91 -12.24 -8.23
N LYS A 159 -15.95 -11.40 -8.17
CA LYS A 159 -16.38 -10.64 -6.99
C LYS A 159 -15.19 -9.94 -6.35
N GLY A 160 -14.49 -9.11 -7.12
CA GLY A 160 -13.28 -8.46 -6.65
C GLY A 160 -12.71 -7.51 -7.70
N PHE A 161 -11.41 -7.28 -7.64
CA PHE A 161 -10.73 -6.35 -8.52
C PHE A 161 -9.33 -6.84 -8.87
N VAL A 162 -8.82 -6.33 -9.98
CA VAL A 162 -7.42 -6.46 -10.38
C VAL A 162 -6.79 -5.08 -10.46
N TYR A 163 -5.48 -5.01 -10.26
CA TYR A 163 -4.71 -3.80 -10.44
C TYR A 163 -3.38 -4.08 -11.11
N GLY A 164 -2.88 -3.07 -11.80
CA GLY A 164 -1.55 -3.07 -12.39
C GLY A 164 -1.02 -1.65 -12.45
N GLY A 165 0.26 -1.48 -12.15
CA GLY A 165 0.86 -0.17 -12.10
C GLY A 165 2.37 -0.19 -11.97
N THR A 166 2.91 1.01 -11.77
CA THR A 166 4.34 1.21 -11.62
C THR A 166 4.62 2.37 -10.67
N TYR A 167 5.77 2.27 -10.02
CA TYR A 167 6.46 3.36 -9.39
C TYR A 167 7.67 3.75 -10.24
N TYR A 168 7.95 5.03 -10.36
CA TYR A 168 9.17 5.58 -10.94
C TYR A 168 9.91 6.35 -9.86
N ASN A 169 11.07 5.82 -9.44
CA ASN A 169 11.87 6.41 -8.38
C ASN A 169 12.80 7.48 -8.97
N TYR A 170 12.39 8.76 -8.90
CA TYR A 170 13.17 9.87 -9.45
C TYR A 170 14.34 10.30 -8.54
N SER A 171 14.31 9.89 -7.28
CA SER A 171 15.38 10.06 -6.30
C SER A 171 15.45 8.78 -5.47
N PHE A 172 16.53 8.01 -5.59
CA PHE A 172 16.66 6.74 -4.90
C PHE A 172 18.06 6.58 -4.33
N LEU A 173 18.14 6.28 -3.04
CA LEU A 173 19.37 6.02 -2.32
C LEU A 173 19.40 4.57 -1.84
N ILE A 174 20.52 3.90 -2.13
CA ILE A 174 20.96 2.64 -1.52
C ILE A 174 22.47 2.76 -1.28
N ASP A 175 22.85 3.49 -0.23
CA ASP A 175 24.23 3.98 0.06
C ASP A 175 24.87 4.88 -1.01
N LYS A 176 24.43 4.76 -2.27
CA LYS A 176 24.72 5.62 -3.41
C LYS A 176 23.41 5.93 -4.13
N ARG A 177 23.42 7.00 -4.92
CA ARG A 177 22.27 7.41 -5.73
C ARG A 177 22.07 6.47 -6.93
N THR A 178 20.86 5.97 -7.10
CA THR A 178 20.41 5.01 -8.13
C THR A 178 19.05 5.41 -8.69
N ASP A 179 18.94 6.64 -9.19
CA ASP A 179 17.68 7.18 -9.73
C ASP A 179 17.24 6.49 -11.02
N GLY A 180 15.98 6.66 -11.37
CA GLY A 180 15.42 6.17 -12.64
C GLY A 180 14.98 4.71 -12.59
N GLU A 181 14.97 4.11 -11.41
CA GLU A 181 14.56 2.73 -11.19
C GLU A 181 13.02 2.63 -11.12
N PHE A 182 12.48 1.62 -11.79
CA PHE A 182 11.09 1.26 -11.79
C PHE A 182 10.78 0.10 -10.83
N LEU A 183 9.61 0.17 -10.20
CA LEU A 183 8.95 -0.97 -9.56
C LEU A 183 7.63 -1.21 -10.27
N PHE A 184 7.47 -2.38 -10.89
CA PHE A 184 6.21 -2.80 -11.48
C PHE A 184 5.43 -3.62 -10.47
N GLU A 185 4.12 -3.42 -10.42
CA GLU A 185 3.25 -4.10 -9.45
C GLU A 185 1.95 -4.54 -10.12
N VAL A 186 1.56 -5.80 -9.90
CA VAL A 186 0.29 -6.36 -10.35
C VAL A 186 -0.31 -7.23 -9.27
N GLY A 187 -1.63 -7.22 -9.15
CA GLY A 187 -2.31 -8.02 -8.16
C GLY A 187 -3.82 -7.94 -8.26
N GLY A 188 -4.49 -8.45 -7.23
CA GLY A 188 -5.93 -8.38 -7.14
C GLY A 188 -6.50 -9.06 -5.91
N GLU A 189 -7.76 -8.76 -5.63
CA GLU A 189 -8.61 -9.46 -4.66
C GLU A 189 -9.71 -10.20 -5.43
N PHE A 190 -10.01 -11.41 -5.01
CA PHE A 190 -10.97 -12.31 -5.65
C PHE A 190 -11.73 -13.11 -4.61
N LEU A 191 -12.86 -13.68 -5.05
CA LEU A 191 -13.72 -14.55 -4.24
C LEU A 191 -14.26 -13.86 -2.98
N ASN A 192 -14.64 -12.57 -3.04
CA ASN A 192 -15.40 -11.94 -1.96
C ASN A 192 -16.81 -12.52 -1.87
N ILE A 193 -16.92 -13.68 -1.25
CA ILE A 193 -18.17 -14.45 -1.15
C ILE A 193 -18.70 -14.41 0.28
N PRO A 194 -20.00 -14.15 0.47
CA PRO A 194 -20.61 -14.19 1.79
C PRO A 194 -20.56 -15.61 2.34
N VAL A 195 -20.10 -15.74 3.58
CA VAL A 195 -20.08 -16.99 4.35
C VAL A 195 -21.23 -17.00 5.35
N HIS A 196 -21.34 -15.94 6.16
CA HIS A 196 -22.40 -15.78 7.14
C HIS A 196 -22.53 -14.33 7.60
N GLY A 197 -23.73 -13.73 7.49
CA GLY A 197 -23.98 -12.35 7.91
C GLY A 197 -22.97 -11.37 7.27
N PRO A 198 -22.28 -10.52 8.06
CA PRO A 198 -21.27 -9.57 7.55
C PRO A 198 -19.91 -10.21 7.21
N ILE A 199 -19.78 -11.54 7.29
CA ILE A 199 -18.52 -12.25 7.10
C ILE A 199 -18.42 -12.75 5.66
N ASN A 200 -17.38 -12.28 4.97
CA ASN A 200 -17.01 -12.70 3.64
C ASN A 200 -15.70 -13.50 3.68
N PHE A 201 -15.60 -14.55 2.88
CA PHE A 201 -14.32 -15.14 2.51
C PHE A 201 -13.68 -14.29 1.41
N TYR A 202 -12.35 -14.26 1.33
CA TYR A 202 -11.64 -13.66 0.20
C TYR A 202 -10.28 -14.32 0.00
N SER A 203 -9.72 -14.09 -1.19
CA SER A 203 -8.33 -14.40 -1.53
C SER A 203 -7.72 -13.25 -2.32
N ALA A 204 -6.41 -13.07 -2.24
CA ALA A 204 -5.71 -11.98 -2.89
C ALA A 204 -4.27 -12.36 -3.27
N VAL A 205 -3.75 -11.70 -4.29
CA VAL A 205 -2.37 -11.85 -4.76
C VAL A 205 -1.76 -10.49 -5.06
N ASP A 206 -0.46 -10.36 -4.81
CA ASP A 206 0.34 -9.18 -5.11
C ASP A 206 1.73 -9.63 -5.57
N ILE A 207 2.19 -9.10 -6.71
CA ILE A 207 3.48 -9.42 -7.31
C ILE A 207 4.16 -8.11 -7.70
N LYS A 208 5.40 -7.93 -7.25
CA LYS A 208 6.22 -6.76 -7.58
C LYS A 208 7.51 -7.19 -8.27
N LEU A 209 7.95 -6.41 -9.25
CA LEU A 209 9.22 -6.57 -9.96
C LEU A 209 10.05 -5.30 -9.79
N ARG A 210 11.29 -5.46 -9.32
CA ARG A 210 12.20 -4.35 -8.98
C ARG A 210 13.37 -4.25 -9.95
N SER A 211 13.41 -3.21 -10.76
CA SER A 211 14.48 -3.01 -11.75
C SER A 211 15.86 -2.87 -11.12
N GLU A 212 15.95 -2.27 -9.92
CA GLU A 212 17.22 -2.09 -9.19
C GLU A 212 17.84 -3.41 -8.72
N LEU A 213 17.08 -4.51 -8.82
CA LEU A 213 17.49 -5.87 -8.51
C LEU A 213 17.34 -6.80 -9.72
N ALA A 214 17.59 -6.26 -10.92
CA ALA A 214 17.48 -6.98 -12.18
C ALA A 214 16.12 -7.67 -12.35
N TYR A 215 15.05 -6.94 -12.03
CA TYR A 215 13.65 -7.41 -12.05
C TYR A 215 13.38 -8.59 -11.11
N GLY A 216 14.11 -8.67 -10.00
CA GLY A 216 13.81 -9.59 -8.91
C GLY A 216 12.38 -9.38 -8.38
N SER A 217 11.67 -10.48 -8.14
CA SER A 217 10.26 -10.44 -7.73
C SER A 217 10.07 -10.57 -6.21
N SER A 218 9.11 -9.85 -5.65
CA SER A 218 8.42 -10.22 -4.41
C SER A 218 6.98 -10.65 -4.71
N GLN A 219 6.49 -11.65 -3.98
CA GLN A 219 5.18 -12.26 -4.21
C GLN A 219 4.49 -12.45 -2.85
N SER A 220 3.22 -12.09 -2.78
CA SER A 220 2.38 -12.19 -1.58
C SER A 220 1.04 -12.80 -1.96
N TYR A 221 0.67 -13.87 -1.26
CA TYR A 221 -0.58 -14.60 -1.45
C TYR A 221 -1.32 -14.59 -0.13
N GLN A 222 -2.56 -14.14 -0.14
CA GLN A 222 -3.35 -13.97 1.07
C GLN A 222 -4.73 -14.62 0.92
N THR A 223 -5.20 -15.28 1.97
CA THR A 223 -6.58 -15.78 2.04
C THR A 223 -7.10 -15.63 3.46
N GLY A 224 -8.38 -15.35 3.60
CA GLY A 224 -8.93 -15.13 4.93
C GLY A 224 -10.42 -14.81 4.95
N ILE A 225 -10.84 -14.30 6.10
CA ILE A 225 -12.18 -13.79 6.32
C ILE A 225 -12.12 -12.27 6.53
N LYS A 226 -13.12 -11.58 5.99
CA LYS A 226 -13.34 -10.15 6.08
C LYS A 226 -14.70 -9.91 6.74
N VAL A 227 -14.72 -9.16 7.83
CA VAL A 227 -15.95 -8.67 8.46
C VAL A 227 -16.16 -7.24 7.99
N GLN A 228 -17.25 -6.99 7.29
CA GLN A 228 -17.57 -5.67 6.72
C GLN A 228 -19.01 -5.27 7.10
N ASN A 229 -19.19 -4.00 7.49
CA ASN A 229 -20.50 -3.42 7.78
C ASN A 229 -20.71 -2.17 6.91
N GLU A 230 -21.97 -1.78 6.68
CA GLU A 230 -22.36 -0.63 5.84
C GLU A 230 -21.82 0.71 6.36
N SER A 231 -21.51 0.80 7.66
CA SER A 231 -21.09 2.03 8.33
C SER A 231 -19.58 2.18 8.55
N LEU A 232 -18.76 1.13 8.36
CA LEU A 232 -17.37 1.11 8.81
C LEU A 232 -16.44 0.23 7.98
N SER A 233 -15.19 0.67 8.03
CA SER A 233 -13.91 -0.04 7.87
C SER A 233 -13.98 -1.56 8.01
N ALA A 234 -13.24 -2.27 7.15
CA ALA A 234 -13.22 -3.73 7.16
C ALA A 234 -12.15 -4.26 8.14
N MET A 235 -12.50 -5.28 8.93
CA MET A 235 -11.52 -6.06 9.70
C MET A 235 -11.29 -7.39 8.98
N ARG A 236 -10.03 -7.80 8.84
CA ARG A 236 -9.66 -9.08 8.23
C ARG A 236 -8.79 -9.90 9.14
N ILE A 237 -9.01 -11.22 9.11
CA ILE A 237 -8.09 -12.22 9.64
C ILE A 237 -7.64 -13.05 8.46
N ALA A 238 -6.33 -13.17 8.25
CA ALA A 238 -5.79 -13.81 7.07
C ALA A 238 -4.53 -14.62 7.32
N TYR A 239 -4.41 -15.70 6.57
CA TYR A 239 -3.14 -16.37 6.33
C TYR A 239 -2.47 -15.71 5.12
N THR A 240 -1.18 -15.40 5.23
CA THR A 240 -0.39 -14.84 4.14
C THR A 240 0.88 -15.66 3.93
N TYR A 241 1.13 -16.08 2.70
CA TYR A 241 2.40 -16.65 2.25
C TYR A 241 3.15 -15.60 1.42
N ARG A 242 4.39 -15.27 1.81
CA ARG A 242 5.26 -14.33 1.09
C ARG A 242 6.56 -15.00 0.71
N THR A 243 7.02 -14.72 -0.51
CA THR A 243 8.28 -15.24 -1.03
C THR A 243 8.92 -14.26 -2.01
N GLY A 244 10.24 -14.37 -2.19
CA GLY A 244 11.00 -13.55 -3.11
C GLY A 244 11.88 -12.54 -2.39
N ILE A 245 12.14 -11.41 -3.05
CA ILE A 245 12.99 -10.36 -2.52
C ILE A 245 12.28 -9.68 -1.33
N GLU A 246 13.01 -9.37 -0.27
CA GLU A 246 12.50 -8.69 0.91
C GLU A 246 12.10 -7.24 0.61
N GLU A 247 10.97 -6.79 1.16
CA GLU A 247 10.43 -5.45 0.89
C GLU A 247 10.93 -4.38 1.87
N ARG A 248 11.57 -4.80 2.97
CA ARG A 248 12.24 -3.93 3.94
C ARG A 248 13.58 -3.45 3.38
N GLY A 249 13.83 -2.14 3.38
CA GLY A 249 14.99 -1.54 2.71
C GLY A 249 16.34 -1.95 3.25
N GLN A 250 16.43 -2.09 4.57
CA GLN A 250 17.67 -2.56 5.21
C GLN A 250 18.05 -3.99 4.81
N PHE A 251 17.11 -4.72 4.20
CA PHE A 251 17.26 -6.09 3.75
C PHE A 251 16.95 -6.22 2.25
N TYR A 252 16.95 -5.11 1.49
CA TYR A 252 16.38 -5.03 0.14
C TYR A 252 16.88 -6.06 -0.88
N ASN A 253 18.12 -6.54 -0.73
CA ASN A 253 18.74 -7.52 -1.63
C ASN A 253 18.61 -8.97 -1.12
N GLN A 254 18.01 -9.17 0.05
CA GLN A 254 17.80 -10.49 0.63
C GLN A 254 16.58 -11.15 0.01
N ARG A 255 16.61 -12.48 -0.04
CA ARG A 255 15.44 -13.30 -0.37
C ARG A 255 14.93 -13.93 0.90
N ASN A 256 13.62 -13.92 1.06
CA ASN A 256 12.98 -14.50 2.23
C ASN A 256 11.73 -15.27 1.82
N THR A 257 11.33 -16.20 2.67
CA THR A 257 10.04 -16.89 2.55
C THR A 257 9.47 -17.03 3.95
N TYR A 258 8.26 -16.53 4.15
CA TYR A 258 7.60 -16.58 5.44
C TYR A 258 6.10 -16.68 5.30
N GLN A 259 5.49 -17.22 6.35
CA GLN A 259 4.06 -17.40 6.49
C GLN A 259 3.61 -16.61 7.71
N THR A 260 2.48 -15.90 7.57
CA THR A 260 1.89 -15.17 8.68
C THR A 260 0.42 -15.51 8.88
N ILE A 261 -0.02 -15.40 10.12
CA ILE A 261 -1.43 -15.21 10.46
C ILE A 261 -1.54 -13.79 11.00
N GLY A 262 -2.41 -12.98 10.40
CA GLY A 262 -2.50 -11.57 10.72
C GLY A 262 -3.91 -11.04 10.83
N MET A 263 -4.03 -9.94 11.55
CA MET A 263 -5.21 -9.09 11.63
C MET A 263 -4.93 -7.78 10.87
N PHE A 264 -5.91 -7.33 10.10
CA PHE A 264 -5.79 -6.12 9.29
C PHE A 264 -7.04 -5.26 9.46
N PHE A 265 -6.86 -3.95 9.46
CA PHE A 265 -7.95 -2.98 9.55
C PHE A 265 -7.84 -2.01 8.38
N ASP A 266 -8.82 -2.07 7.48
CA ASP A 266 -8.92 -1.20 6.31
C ASP A 266 -9.94 -0.10 6.62
N PHE A 267 -9.45 1.08 7.03
CA PHE A 267 -10.28 2.26 7.32
C PHE A 267 -10.56 3.11 6.09
#